data_AF-A0A948Z5A7-F1
#
_entry.id   AF-A0A948Z5A7-F1
#
_cell.length_a   1.000
_cell.length_b   1.000
_cell.length_c   1.000
_cell.angle_alpha   90.00
_cell.angle_beta   90.00
_cell.angle_gamma   90.00
#
_symmetry.space_group_name_H-M   'P 1'
#
loop_
_entity.id
_entity.type
_entity.pdbx_description
1 polymer ?
#
loop_
_entity_poly.entity_id
_entity_poly.type
_entity_poly.pdbx_seq_one_letter_code
_entity_poly.pdbx_strand_id
1 'polypeptide(L)'
;MKKQLKLPKFKNEDQERKFWSKINLADYFDADDFEKVSFPNLKPTSRPISIRIPEYILNRIKEKANEINIPYQSLIKGYLSQAVFS
;
A
#
# COMPACT_ATOMS: atom_id res chain seq x y z
N MET A 1 9.04 22.75 15.36
CA MET A 1 10.29 22.31 14.69
C MET A 1 11.49 22.55 15.60
N LYS A 2 12.27 21.49 15.90
CA LYS A 2 13.45 21.58 16.81
C LYS A 2 14.71 22.09 16.12
N LYS A 3 14.91 21.74 14.85
CA LYS A 3 16.13 22.07 14.10
C LYS A 3 15.85 22.19 12.60
N GLN A 4 16.42 23.20 11.95
CA GLN A 4 16.26 23.39 10.50
C GLN A 4 16.97 22.28 9.72
N LEU A 5 16.20 21.52 8.95
CA LEU A 5 16.71 20.49 8.07
C LEU A 5 17.22 21.11 6.75
N LYS A 6 18.52 21.00 6.48
CA LYS A 6 19.10 21.44 5.20
C LYS A 6 19.04 20.30 4.18
N LEU A 7 18.08 20.37 3.27
CA LEU A 7 17.91 19.40 2.18
C LEU A 7 18.93 19.68 1.06
N PRO A 8 19.78 18.70 0.68
CA PRO A 8 20.62 18.84 -0.50
C PRO A 8 19.78 18.72 -1.79
N LYS A 9 20.26 19.30 -2.90
CA LYS A 9 19.64 19.09 -4.21
C LYS A 9 19.96 17.67 -4.70
N PHE A 10 18.95 16.80 -4.74
CA PHE A 10 19.11 15.43 -5.24
C PHE A 10 19.06 15.39 -6.77
N LYS A 11 19.87 14.53 -7.38
CA LYS A 11 19.87 14.31 -8.84
C LYS A 11 18.90 13.21 -9.28
N ASN A 12 18.54 12.29 -8.38
CA ASN A 12 17.68 11.14 -8.66
C ASN A 12 16.92 10.68 -7.41
N GLU A 13 15.75 10.03 -7.60
CA GLU A 13 14.87 9.53 -6.54
C GLU A 13 15.57 8.51 -5.62
N ASP A 14 16.42 7.65 -6.19
CA ASP A 14 17.18 6.66 -5.41
C ASP A 14 18.15 7.30 -4.40
N GLN A 15 18.69 8.49 -4.71
CA GLN A 15 19.56 9.23 -3.80
C GLN A 15 18.75 9.84 -2.66
N GLU A 16 17.58 10.37 -2.99
CA GLU A 16 16.63 10.92 -2.02
C GLU A 16 16.17 9.81 -1.04
N ARG A 17 15.78 8.65 -1.54
CA ARG A 17 15.37 7.51 -0.70
C ARG A 17 16.46 7.07 0.27
N LYS A 18 17.72 7.03 -0.18
CA LYS A 18 18.89 6.70 0.67
C LYS A 18 19.21 7.76 1.71
N PHE A 19 18.89 9.03 1.44
CA PHE A 19 19.03 10.10 2.41
C PHE A 19 17.96 9.98 3.50
N TRP A 20 16.69 9.82 3.10
CA TRP A 20 15.58 9.67 4.04
C TRP A 20 15.68 8.40 4.89
N SER A 21 16.24 7.30 4.37
CA SER A 21 16.43 6.07 5.16
C SER A 21 17.48 6.20 6.25
N LYS A 22 18.38 7.18 6.16
CA LYS A 22 19.47 7.39 7.14
C LYS A 22 19.15 8.44 8.18
N ILE A 23 18.20 9.33 7.91
CA ILE A 23 17.89 10.44 8.79
C ILE A 23 16.83 10.05 9.82
N ASN A 24 17.04 10.42 11.08
CA ASN A 24 16.02 10.29 12.11
C ASN A 24 15.21 11.60 12.16
N LEU A 25 13.92 11.52 11.84
CA LEU A 25 13.02 12.69 11.80
C LEU A 25 12.70 13.24 13.20
N ALA A 26 12.83 12.41 14.24
CA ALA A 26 12.56 12.82 15.64
C ALA A 26 13.54 13.87 16.17
N ASP A 27 14.72 13.99 15.55
CA ASP A 27 15.74 14.98 15.92
C ASP A 27 15.44 16.38 15.35
N TYR A 28 14.54 16.48 14.37
CA TYR A 28 14.25 17.71 13.62
C TYR A 28 12.81 18.20 13.80
N PHE A 29 11.84 17.29 13.95
CA PHE A 29 10.40 17.58 14.00
C PHE A 29 9.76 17.16 15.33
N ASP A 30 8.80 17.95 15.78
CA ASP A 30 7.89 17.63 16.90
C ASP A 30 6.56 17.09 16.36
N ALA A 31 5.80 16.38 17.20
CA ALA A 31 4.52 15.79 16.82
C ALA A 31 3.52 16.82 16.26
N ASP A 32 3.56 18.06 16.75
CA ASP A 32 2.74 19.19 16.28
C ASP A 32 3.15 19.71 14.89
N ASP A 33 4.34 19.37 14.39
CA ASP A 33 4.80 19.79 13.05
C ASP A 33 4.27 18.87 11.92
N PHE A 34 3.63 17.74 12.26
CA PHE A 34 3.17 16.76 11.26
C PHE A 34 1.72 17.03 10.83
N GLU A 35 1.53 17.21 9.52
CA GLU A 35 0.19 17.31 8.93
C GLU A 35 -0.31 15.96 8.41
N LYS A 36 -1.62 15.73 8.56
CA LYS A 36 -2.28 14.55 7.98
C LYS A 36 -2.40 14.74 6.47
N VAL A 37 -1.47 14.16 5.73
CA VAL A 37 -1.53 14.10 4.26
C VAL A 37 -2.36 12.89 3.82
N SER A 38 -3.28 13.13 2.88
CA SER A 38 -3.96 12.07 2.14
C SER A 38 -3.31 11.98 0.77
N PHE A 39 -3.05 10.75 0.32
CA PHE A 39 -2.50 10.49 -1.01
C PHE A 39 -3.57 9.89 -1.94
N PRO A 40 -4.56 10.67 -2.39
CA PRO A 40 -5.70 10.16 -3.14
C PRO A 40 -5.32 9.53 -4.49
N ASN A 41 -4.17 9.93 -5.06
CA ASN A 41 -3.75 9.55 -6.40
C ASN A 41 -2.69 8.44 -6.45
N LEU A 42 -2.25 7.92 -5.29
CA LEU A 42 -1.31 6.80 -5.28
C LEU A 42 -2.05 5.51 -5.60
N LYS A 43 -1.80 4.96 -6.80
CA LYS A 43 -2.30 3.63 -7.17
C LYS A 43 -1.60 2.57 -6.31
N PRO A 44 -2.33 1.72 -5.57
CA PRO A 44 -1.72 0.59 -4.89
C PRO A 44 -0.95 -0.27 -5.89
N THR A 45 0.29 -0.62 -5.56
CA THR A 45 1.10 -1.48 -6.43
C THR A 45 0.50 -2.88 -6.42
N SER A 46 0.19 -3.41 -7.62
CA SER A 46 -0.33 -4.77 -7.78
C SER A 46 0.69 -5.63 -8.50
N ARG A 47 0.97 -6.83 -7.97
CA ARG A 47 1.82 -7.83 -8.62
C ARG A 47 1.00 -9.08 -8.95
N PRO A 48 1.06 -9.60 -10.19
CA PRO A 48 0.40 -10.85 -10.53
C PRO A 48 1.08 -12.01 -9.81
N ILE A 49 0.28 -12.93 -9.26
CA ILE A 49 0.74 -14.16 -8.61
C ILE A 49 -0.05 -15.34 -9.15
N SER A 50 0.61 -16.49 -9.25
CA SER A 50 -0.03 -17.76 -9.63
C SER A 50 -0.32 -18.58 -8.37
N ILE A 51 -1.59 -18.92 -8.15
CA ILE A 51 -2.04 -19.72 -7.01
C ILE A 51 -2.76 -20.96 -7.54
N ARG A 52 -2.52 -22.13 -6.94
CA ARG A 52 -3.31 -23.34 -7.20
C ARG A 52 -4.51 -23.39 -6.27
N ILE A 53 -5.69 -23.58 -6.85
CA ILE A 53 -6.96 -23.70 -6.14
C ILE A 53 -7.70 -24.92 -6.71
N PRO A 54 -8.31 -25.76 -5.88
CA PRO A 54 -9.19 -26.83 -6.36
C PRO A 54 -10.32 -26.29 -7.25
N GLU A 55 -10.65 -27.01 -8.32
CA GLU A 55 -11.61 -26.55 -9.33
C GLU A 55 -13.02 -26.31 -8.75
N TYR A 56 -13.46 -27.18 -7.84
CA TYR A 56 -14.77 -27.03 -7.20
C TYR A 56 -14.89 -25.74 -6.41
N ILE A 57 -13.80 -25.28 -5.76
CA ILE A 57 -13.77 -24.02 -5.02
C ILE A 57 -13.86 -22.84 -5.98
N LEU A 58 -13.09 -22.88 -7.07
CA LEU A 58 -13.11 -21.82 -8.08
C LEU A 58 -14.53 -21.64 -8.66
N ASN A 59 -15.25 -22.73 -8.91
CA ASN A 59 -16.62 -22.68 -9.39
C ASN A 59 -17.57 -22.04 -8.37
N ARG A 60 -17.47 -22.41 -7.08
CA ARG A 60 -18.26 -21.76 -6.01
C ARG A 60 -17.96 -20.27 -5.86
N ILE A 61 -16.69 -19.87 -5.99
CA ILE A 61 -16.32 -18.45 -5.94
C ILE A 61 -16.95 -17.70 -7.11
N LYS A 62 -16.95 -18.27 -8.32
CA LYS A 62 -17.60 -17.65 -9.49
C LYS A 62 -19.10 -17.50 -9.29
N GLU A 63 -19.78 -18.53 -8.79
CA GLU A 63 -21.21 -18.47 -8.45
C GLU A 63 -21.49 -17.33 -7.47
N LYS A 64 -20.73 -17.27 -6.36
CA LYS A 64 -20.92 -16.24 -5.33
C LYS A 64 -20.62 -14.84 -5.83
N ALA A 65 -19.58 -14.69 -6.66
CA ALA A 65 -19.21 -13.41 -7.25
C ALA A 65 -20.29 -12.91 -8.21
N ASN A 66 -20.89 -13.82 -8.98
CA ASN A 66 -22.00 -13.50 -9.88
C ASN A 66 -23.26 -13.09 -9.10
N GLU A 67 -23.58 -13.76 -7.99
CA GLU A 67 -24.73 -13.42 -7.12
C GLU A 67 -24.70 -11.97 -6.65
N ILE A 68 -23.50 -11.46 -6.32
CA ILE A 68 -23.29 -10.09 -5.85
C ILE A 68 -22.84 -9.13 -6.97
N ASN A 69 -22.88 -9.56 -8.24
CA ASN A 69 -22.49 -8.78 -9.42
C ASN A 69 -21.07 -8.19 -9.36
N ILE A 70 -20.08 -8.95 -8.88
CA ILE A 70 -18.66 -8.56 -8.93
C ILE A 70 -17.80 -9.60 -9.64
N PRO A 71 -16.63 -9.22 -10.20
CA PRO A 71 -15.66 -10.19 -10.71
C PRO A 71 -15.15 -11.11 -9.61
N TYR A 72 -14.99 -12.40 -9.91
CA TYR A 72 -14.47 -13.39 -8.95
C TYR A 72 -13.08 -13.03 -8.40
N GLN A 73 -12.23 -12.37 -9.19
CA GLN A 73 -10.93 -11.89 -8.72
C GLN A 73 -11.08 -10.76 -7.68
N SER A 74 -12.08 -9.89 -7.85
CA SER A 74 -12.37 -8.83 -6.87
C SER A 74 -12.90 -9.43 -5.56
N LEU A 75 -13.76 -10.45 -5.65
CA LEU A 75 -14.21 -11.20 -4.47
C LEU A 75 -13.04 -11.84 -3.71
N ILE A 76 -12.12 -12.50 -4.42
CA ILE A 76 -10.92 -13.10 -3.82
C ILE A 76 -10.07 -12.04 -3.12
N LYS A 77 -9.84 -10.88 -3.75
CA LYS A 77 -9.10 -9.76 -3.14
C LYS A 77 -9.77 -9.25 -1.87
N GLY A 78 -11.10 -9.15 -1.87
CA GLY A 78 -11.88 -8.73 -0.70
C GLY A 78 -11.67 -9.66 0.49
N TYR A 79 -11.81 -10.98 0.28
CA TYR A 79 -11.58 -11.97 1.33
C TYR A 79 -10.14 -12.00 1.83
N LEU A 80 -9.16 -11.89 0.94
CA LEU A 80 -7.75 -11.80 1.34
C LEU A 80 -7.46 -10.53 2.15
N SER A 81 -8.03 -9.39 1.74
CA SER A 81 -7.92 -8.14 2.48
C SER A 81 -8.54 -8.28 3.86
N GLN A 82 -9.72 -8.89 3.96
CA GLN A 82 -10.36 -9.13 5.25
C GLN A 82 -9.48 -10.03 6.12
N ALA A 83 -8.97 -11.15 5.61
CA ALA A 83 -8.17 -12.09 6.41
C ALA A 83 -6.81 -11.52 6.87
N VAL A 84 -6.21 -10.59 6.13
CA VAL A 84 -4.91 -9.98 6.47
C VAL A 84 -5.06 -8.79 7.41
N PHE A 85 -6.14 -8.01 7.27
CA PHE A 85 -6.36 -6.78 8.03
C PHE A 85 -7.45 -6.89 9.12
N SER A 86 -8.08 -8.06 9.28
CA SER A 86 -8.97 -8.35 10.42
C SER A 86 -8.22 -8.71 11.68
#